data_AF-A0A7G8GTD3-F1
#
_entry.id   AF-A0A7G8GTD3-F1
#
_cell.length_a   1.000
_cell.length_b   1.000
_cell.length_c   1.000
_cell.angle_alpha   90.00
_cell.angle_beta   90.00
_cell.angle_gamma   90.00
#
_symmetry.space_group_name_H-M   'P 1'
#
loop_
_entity.id
_entity.type
_entity.pdbx_description
1 polymer ?
#
loop_
_entity_poly.entity_id
_entity_poly.type
_entity_poly.pdbx_seq_one_letter_code
_entity_poly.pdbx_strand_id
1 'polypeptide(L)'
;MLFNQLLPFLGEESPVNRFEWDKGGMQKVLDLKKGIEARGSLYQSDKCLMVMRSMFEHAIDKGWMQPPHPALGWKGAKSKHEPNHHPTLEWNQLPDFFDALHRNDSNGSFVVVSAVKMTDAVWL
;
A
#
# COMPACT_ATOMS: atom_id res chain seq x y z
N MET A 1 -7.35 1.52 2.33
CA MET A 1 -7.96 1.68 0.99
C MET A 1 -7.20 0.93 -0.13
N LEU A 2 -6.63 -0.26 0.13
CA LEU A 2 -5.99 -1.08 -0.92
C LEU A 2 -7.00 -1.94 -1.70
N PHE A 3 -8.03 -2.46 -1.02
CA PHE A 3 -9.11 -3.26 -1.63
C PHE A 3 -9.85 -2.53 -2.76
N ASN A 4 -10.15 -1.24 -2.57
CA ASN A 4 -10.91 -0.44 -3.54
C ASN A 4 -10.16 -0.17 -4.86
N GLN A 5 -8.84 -0.39 -4.90
CA GLN A 5 -8.05 -0.19 -6.12
C GLN A 5 -7.88 -1.48 -6.92
N LEU A 6 -7.92 -2.63 -6.26
CA LEU A 6 -7.74 -3.94 -6.89
C LEU A 6 -9.05 -4.50 -7.46
N LEU A 7 -10.14 -4.44 -6.70
CA LEU A 7 -11.41 -5.05 -7.09
C LEU A 7 -11.97 -4.54 -8.43
N PRO A 8 -11.99 -3.22 -8.72
CA PRO A 8 -12.48 -2.73 -10.00
C PRO A 8 -11.66 -3.23 -11.20
N PHE A 9 -10.37 -3.53 -10.99
CA PHE A 9 -9.49 -4.02 -12.05
C PHE A 9 -9.60 -5.53 -12.25
N LEU A 10 -9.70 -6.28 -11.15
CA LEU A 10 -9.86 -7.74 -11.20
C LEU A 10 -11.28 -8.10 -11.70
N GLY A 11 -12.25 -7.20 -11.54
CA GLY A 11 -13.66 -7.48 -11.76
C GLY A 11 -14.20 -8.23 -10.54
N GLU A 12 -15.13 -7.60 -9.84
CA GLU A 12 -15.65 -8.07 -8.54
C GLU A 12 -16.17 -9.52 -8.58
N GLU A 13 -16.71 -9.93 -9.72
CA GLU A 13 -17.29 -11.25 -9.95
C GLU A 13 -16.33 -12.24 -10.65
N SER A 14 -15.11 -11.81 -11.01
CA SER A 14 -14.16 -12.66 -11.72
C SER A 14 -13.58 -13.73 -10.79
N PRO A 15 -13.76 -15.03 -11.08
CA PRO A 15 -13.17 -16.07 -10.25
C PRO A 15 -11.64 -16.06 -10.34
N VAL A 16 -10.98 -16.34 -9.22
CA VAL A 16 -9.52 -16.26 -9.09
C VAL A 16 -8.79 -17.13 -10.13
N ASN A 17 -9.32 -18.30 -10.48
CA ASN A 17 -8.73 -19.17 -11.50
C ASN A 17 -8.65 -18.56 -12.91
N ARG A 18 -9.28 -17.40 -13.17
CA ARG A 18 -9.15 -16.64 -14.44
C ARG A 18 -7.88 -15.81 -14.52
N PHE A 19 -7.10 -15.81 -13.44
CA PHE A 19 -5.80 -15.17 -13.35
C PHE A 19 -4.66 -16.20 -13.34
N GLU A 20 -4.91 -17.47 -13.67
CA GLU A 20 -3.84 -18.43 -13.92
C GLU A 20 -2.97 -18.00 -15.12
N TRP A 21 -1.74 -18.51 -15.18
CA TRP A 21 -0.75 -18.09 -16.19
C TRP A 21 -1.18 -18.42 -17.62
N ASP A 22 -1.75 -19.60 -17.84
CA ASP A 22 -2.30 -20.07 -19.12
C ASP A 22 -3.46 -19.19 -19.61
N LYS A 23 -4.12 -18.46 -18.70
CA LYS A 23 -5.22 -17.51 -18.98
C LYS A 23 -4.76 -16.06 -19.04
N GLY A 24 -3.45 -15.82 -19.10
CA GLY A 24 -2.86 -14.48 -19.22
C GLY A 24 -2.91 -13.66 -17.94
N GLY A 25 -3.12 -14.27 -16.76
CA GLY A 25 -3.20 -13.55 -15.50
C GLY A 25 -1.95 -12.75 -15.15
N MET A 26 -0.78 -13.23 -15.55
CA MET A 26 0.48 -12.51 -15.38
C MET A 26 0.47 -11.16 -16.11
N GLN A 27 -0.03 -11.13 -17.35
CA GLN A 27 -0.13 -9.90 -18.13
C GLN A 27 -1.14 -8.93 -17.50
N LYS A 28 -2.28 -9.42 -17.00
CA LYS A 28 -3.26 -8.58 -16.30
C LYS A 28 -2.67 -7.92 -15.05
N VAL A 29 -1.94 -8.67 -14.23
CA VAL A 29 -1.26 -8.13 -13.03
C VAL A 29 -0.21 -7.09 -13.43
N LEU A 30 0.50 -7.32 -14.53
CA LEU A 30 1.48 -6.37 -15.06
C LEU A 30 0.83 -5.07 -15.53
N ASP A 31 -0.26 -5.16 -16.27
CA ASP A 31 -0.98 -4.00 -16.81
C ASP A 31 -1.58 -3.15 -15.69
N LEU A 32 -2.11 -3.78 -14.64
CA LEU A 32 -2.52 -3.09 -13.42
C LEU A 32 -1.38 -2.30 -12.80
N LYS A 33 -0.22 -2.96 -12.59
CA LYS A 33 0.94 -2.32 -11.99
C LYS A 33 1.38 -1.10 -12.81
N LYS A 34 1.54 -1.27 -14.13
CA LYS A 34 1.90 -0.17 -15.04
C LYS A 34 0.88 0.96 -15.02
N GLY A 35 -0.42 0.64 -14.94
CA GLY A 35 -1.49 1.64 -14.85
C GLY A 35 -1.42 2.48 -13.57
N ILE A 36 -1.04 1.88 -12.43
CA ILE A 36 -0.83 2.61 -11.17
C ILE A 36 0.46 3.44 -11.24
N GLU A 37 1.53 2.89 -11.81
CA GLU A 37 2.80 3.61 -11.98
C GLU A 37 2.66 4.83 -12.89
N ALA A 38 1.89 4.72 -13.98
CA ALA A 38 1.62 5.82 -14.90
C ALA A 38 0.89 7.00 -14.24
N ARG A 39 0.19 6.76 -13.11
CA ARG A 39 -0.46 7.80 -12.29
C ARG A 39 0.49 8.41 -11.25
N GLY A 40 1.79 8.12 -11.32
CA GLY A 40 2.81 8.60 -10.37
C GLY A 40 2.81 7.89 -9.02
N SER A 41 2.01 6.84 -8.85
CA SER A 41 1.82 6.17 -7.56
C SER A 41 2.70 4.91 -7.41
N LEU A 42 4.01 5.05 -7.57
CA LEU A 42 4.97 3.93 -7.58
C LEU A 42 4.87 3.06 -6.31
N TYR A 43 4.87 3.70 -5.13
CA TYR A 43 4.73 3.02 -3.84
C TYR A 43 3.44 2.21 -3.72
N GLN A 44 2.32 2.79 -4.17
CA GLN A 44 1.02 2.11 -4.15
C GLN A 44 1.01 0.94 -5.13
N SER A 45 1.67 1.05 -6.27
CA SER A 45 1.77 -0.05 -7.23
C SER A 45 2.45 -1.29 -6.62
N ASP A 46 3.49 -1.09 -5.81
CA ASP A 46 4.19 -2.17 -5.13
C ASP A 46 3.35 -2.76 -4.00
N LYS A 47 2.63 -1.93 -3.23
CA LYS A 47 1.68 -2.42 -2.21
C LYS A 47 0.56 -3.24 -2.83
N CYS A 48 -0.03 -2.78 -3.93
CA CYS A 48 -1.05 -3.52 -4.68
C CYS A 48 -0.51 -4.86 -5.15
N LEU A 49 0.73 -4.91 -5.66
CA LEU A 49 1.37 -6.16 -6.04
C LEU A 49 1.57 -7.11 -4.86
N MET A 50 2.01 -6.62 -3.70
CA MET A 50 2.16 -7.45 -2.50
C MET A 50 0.83 -8.05 -2.03
N VAL A 51 -0.25 -7.26 -2.01
CA VAL A 51 -1.58 -7.76 -1.65
C VAL A 51 -2.05 -8.83 -2.63
N MET A 52 -1.84 -8.63 -3.94
CA MET A 52 -2.16 -9.64 -4.94
C MET A 52 -1.37 -10.94 -4.75
N ARG A 53 -0.08 -10.86 -4.38
CA ARG A 53 0.72 -12.05 -4.05
C ARG A 53 0.07 -12.85 -2.94
N SER A 54 -0.18 -12.23 -1.78
CA SER A 54 -0.79 -12.90 -0.64
C SER A 54 -2.17 -13.46 -0.96
N MET A 55 -2.97 -12.74 -1.76
CA MET A 55 -4.29 -13.21 -2.20
C MET A 55 -4.19 -14.48 -3.08
N PHE A 56 -3.31 -14.49 -4.07
CA PHE A 56 -3.17 -15.65 -4.95
C PHE A 56 -2.46 -16.83 -4.30
N GLU A 57 -1.49 -16.59 -3.42
CA GLU A 57 -0.90 -17.62 -2.55
C GLU A 57 -1.99 -18.30 -1.71
N HIS A 58 -2.86 -17.51 -1.06
CA HIS A 58 -3.99 -18.06 -0.31
C HIS A 58 -4.95 -18.87 -1.21
N ALA A 59 -5.22 -18.41 -2.43
CA ALA A 59 -6.07 -19.13 -3.37
C ALA A 59 -5.46 -20.48 -3.79
N ILE A 60 -4.13 -20.56 -3.93
CA ILE A 60 -3.42 -21.82 -4.20
C ILE A 60 -3.51 -22.75 -2.99
N ASP A 61 -3.29 -22.25 -1.77
CA ASP A 61 -3.38 -23.05 -0.54
C ASP A 61 -4.77 -23.66 -0.35
N LYS A 62 -5.82 -22.97 -0.82
CA LYS A 62 -7.20 -23.46 -0.81
C LYS A 62 -7.58 -24.33 -2.01
N GLY A 63 -6.68 -24.51 -2.98
CA GLY A 63 -6.92 -25.27 -4.21
C GLY A 63 -7.86 -24.58 -5.21
N TRP A 64 -8.08 -23.26 -5.07
CA TRP A 64 -8.93 -22.47 -5.97
C TRP A 64 -8.22 -22.03 -7.25
N MET A 65 -6.90 -22.09 -7.25
CA MET A 65 -6.01 -21.73 -8.36
C MET A 65 -4.84 -22.72 -8.40
N GLN A 66 -4.34 -23.03 -9.60
CA GLN A 66 -3.11 -23.81 -9.77
C GLN A 66 -1.85 -22.94 -9.64
N PRO A 67 -0.77 -23.45 -9.01
CA PRO A 67 0.53 -22.78 -9.05
C PRO A 67 1.14 -22.82 -10.47
N PRO A 68 2.00 -21.85 -10.84
CA PRO A 68 2.40 -20.67 -10.07
C PRO A 68 1.39 -19.52 -10.14
N HIS A 69 1.32 -18.69 -9.09
CA HIS A 69 0.42 -17.52 -9.10
C HIS A 69 0.90 -16.40 -10.06
N PRO A 70 -0.01 -15.59 -10.64
CA PRO A 70 0.32 -14.54 -11.62
C PRO A 70 1.17 -13.38 -11.08
N ALA A 71 1.17 -13.15 -9.77
CA ALA A 71 1.91 -12.07 -9.13
C ALA A 71 3.37 -12.44 -8.72
N LEU A 72 3.84 -13.64 -9.09
CA LEU A 72 5.17 -14.14 -8.74
C LEU A 72 6.26 -13.21 -9.31
N GLY A 73 7.34 -13.00 -8.54
CA GLY A 73 8.37 -11.99 -8.80
C GLY A 73 9.10 -12.16 -10.13
N TRP A 74 8.63 -11.46 -11.16
CA TRP A 74 9.34 -11.30 -12.43
C TRP A 74 10.35 -10.15 -12.33
N LYS A 75 11.42 -10.19 -13.14
CA LYS A 75 12.57 -9.24 -13.04
C LYS A 75 12.19 -7.76 -13.18
N GLY A 76 11.06 -7.42 -13.81
CA GLY A 76 10.58 -6.03 -13.91
C GLY A 76 9.50 -5.65 -12.90
N ALA A 77 9.23 -6.50 -11.90
CA ALA A 77 8.22 -6.25 -10.86
C ALA A 77 8.63 -5.18 -9.84
N LYS A 78 9.90 -4.77 -9.82
CA LYS A 78 10.38 -3.71 -8.92
C LYS A 78 10.07 -2.34 -9.54
N SER A 79 9.29 -1.52 -8.84
CA SER A 79 9.14 -0.12 -9.23
C SER A 79 10.46 0.63 -9.00
N LYS A 80 10.60 1.80 -9.64
CA LYS A 80 11.68 2.77 -9.37
C LYS A 80 11.38 3.64 -8.14
N HIS A 81 10.58 3.15 -7.20
CA HIS A 81 10.23 3.92 -6.01
C HIS A 81 11.48 4.18 -5.16
N GLU A 82 11.82 5.46 -4.99
CA GLU A 82 12.80 5.92 -4.03
C GLU A 82 12.09 6.22 -2.71
N PRO A 83 12.47 5.57 -1.59
CA PRO A 83 11.89 5.88 -0.28
C PRO A 83 12.14 7.35 0.09
N ASN A 84 11.06 8.12 0.18
CA ASN A 84 11.11 9.47 0.75
C ASN A 84 10.76 9.38 2.24
N HIS A 85 11.75 9.55 3.10
CA HIS A 85 11.53 9.62 4.53
C HIS A 85 11.03 11.02 4.89
N HIS A 86 10.00 11.10 5.73
CA HIS A 86 9.64 12.38 6.32
C HIS A 86 10.83 12.89 7.15
N PRO A 87 11.15 14.20 7.07
CA PRO A 87 12.21 14.77 7.88
C PRO A 87 11.90 14.55 9.37
N THR A 88 12.91 14.10 10.10
CA THR A 88 12.83 13.98 11.57
C THR A 88 12.96 15.37 12.18
N LEU A 89 12.24 15.61 13.28
CA LEU A 89 12.41 16.81 14.07
C LEU A 89 13.73 16.72 14.86
N GLU A 90 14.51 17.80 14.81
CA GLU A 90 15.68 17.97 15.67
C GLU A 90 15.24 18.38 17.10
N TRP A 91 16.08 18.11 18.10
CA TRP A 91 15.77 18.40 19.52
C TRP A 91 15.43 19.86 19.79
N ASN A 92 16.06 20.79 19.05
CA ASN A 92 15.79 22.22 19.18
C ASN A 92 14.44 22.65 18.58
N GLN A 93 13.79 21.81 17.77
CA GLN A 93 12.49 22.08 17.16
C GLN A 93 11.32 21.54 17.99
N LEU A 94 11.60 20.71 19.01
CA LEU A 94 10.56 20.13 19.86
C LEU A 94 9.73 21.18 20.62
N PRO A 95 10.32 22.24 21.21
CA PRO A 95 9.53 23.27 21.90
C PRO A 95 8.48 23.90 20.98
N ASP A 96 8.89 24.32 19.77
CA ASP A 96 8.00 24.93 18.78
C ASP A 96 6.92 23.94 18.29
N PHE A 97 7.29 22.67 18.12
CA PHE A 97 6.35 21.61 17.76
C PHE A 97 5.27 21.43 18.83
N PHE A 98 5.64 21.35 20.11
CA PHE A 98 4.67 21.17 21.19
C PHE A 98 3.75 22.37 21.35
N ASP A 99 4.25 23.58 21.15
CA ASP A 99 3.44 24.79 21.17
C ASP A 99 2.42 24.80 20.02
N ALA A 100 2.85 24.48 18.80
CA ALA A 100 1.98 24.37 17.63
C ALA A 100 0.94 23.25 17.78
N LEU A 101 1.33 22.11 18.36
CA LEU A 101 0.44 20.99 18.67
C LEU A 101 -0.58 21.37 19.75
N HIS A 102 -0.18 22.16 20.74
CA HIS A 102 -1.09 22.61 21.80
C HIS A 102 -2.18 23.51 21.24
N ARG A 103 -1.80 24.47 20.40
CA ARG A 103 -2.68 25.44 19.73
C ARG A 103 -3.50 24.82 18.58
N ASN A 104 -3.13 23.62 18.13
CA ASN A 104 -3.71 22.95 16.97
C ASN A 104 -3.59 23.80 15.69
N ASP A 105 -2.41 24.38 15.46
CA ASP A 105 -2.17 25.27 14.31
C ASP A 105 -2.38 24.55 12.96
N SER A 106 -2.20 23.22 12.93
CA SER A 106 -2.49 22.37 11.77
C SER A 106 -3.98 22.14 11.50
N ASN A 107 -4.88 22.66 12.36
CA ASN A 107 -6.33 22.43 12.31
C ASN A 107 -6.70 20.94 12.20
N GLY A 108 -5.99 20.10 12.96
CA GLY A 108 -6.22 18.66 13.02
C GLY A 108 -7.51 18.35 13.77
N SER A 109 -8.07 17.16 13.51
CA SER A 109 -9.23 16.71 14.29
C SER A 109 -8.84 16.53 15.75
N PHE A 110 -9.78 16.82 16.65
CA PHE A 110 -9.55 16.71 18.09
C PHE A 110 -9.01 15.33 18.52
N VAL A 111 -9.52 14.27 17.88
CA VAL A 111 -9.09 12.88 18.14
C VAL A 111 -7.62 12.68 17.79
N VAL A 112 -7.19 13.18 16.62
CA VAL A 112 -5.81 13.03 16.15
C VAL A 112 -4.86 13.83 17.04
N VAL A 113 -5.20 15.09 17.35
CA VAL A 113 -4.37 15.95 18.22
C VAL A 113 -4.24 15.35 19.63
N SER A 114 -5.33 14.81 20.18
CA SER A 114 -5.31 14.18 21.50
C SER A 114 -4.48 12.90 21.53
N ALA A 115 -4.57 12.08 20.47
CA ALA A 115 -3.77 10.86 20.35
C ALA A 115 -2.27 11.16 20.31
N VAL A 116 -1.86 12.20 19.56
CA VAL A 116 -0.45 12.64 19.51
C VAL A 116 0.00 13.10 20.89
N LYS A 117 -0.77 13.98 21.55
CA LYS A 117 -0.46 14.47 22.91
C LYS A 117 -0.34 13.34 23.93
N MET A 118 -1.21 12.33 23.90
CA MET A 118 -1.13 11.18 24.80
C MET A 118 0.09 10.30 24.54
N THR A 119 0.52 10.19 23.29
CA THR A 119 1.70 9.41 22.92
C THR A 119 2.97 10.09 23.44
N ASP A 120 3.06 11.41 23.34
CA ASP A 120 4.21 12.18 23.80
C ASP A 120 4.27 12.33 25.33
N ALA A 121 3.12 12.39 26.00
CA ALA A 121 3.03 12.46 27.47
C ALA A 121 3.53 11.19 28.18
N VAL A 122 3.71 10.07 27.46
CA VAL A 122 4.25 8.82 28.02
C VAL A 122 5.78 8.82 28.03
N TRP A 123 6.43 9.77 27.36
CA TRP A 123 7.89 9.86 27.24
C TRP A 123 8.52 11.03 28.04
N LEU A 124 7.72 11.72 28.85
CA LEU A 124 8.14 12.72 29.85
C LEU A 124 7.88 12.19 31.27
#